data_AF-A0A9D9V7P7-F1
#
_entry.id   AF-A0A9D9V7P7-F1
#
_cell.length_a   1.000
_cell.length_b   1.000
_cell.length_c   1.000
_cell.angle_alpha   90.00
_cell.angle_beta   90.00
_cell.angle_gamma   90.00
#
_symmetry.space_group_name_H-M   'P 1'
#
loop_
_entity.id
_entity.type
_entity.pdbx_description
1 polymer ?
#
loop_
_entity_poly.entity_id
_entity_poly.type
_entity_poly.pdbx_seq_one_letter_code
_entity_poly.pdbx_strand_id
1 'polypeptide(L)'
;MSSDKITIGLYSLQTDKSPGFNDRFLGEVANIKAMKERFTHEANVAGRRPPIFVISMLLIPPHGDYNRSTNPGYEENQSKMLESMRSALDKEGLSDIKLESFYEKPISAEERSYLQGLSARGSCADMIKTHAIISEDNSNRRHLQIDSNTQIHDYRGFYNATFASESAQDKIAGASLNASYYDEHYVSAHNKVVYTVPNSRLAVALRETHLQYCDAHKDDSPSSKEKTEKNSVYSKDFTVGLSEVGLTRRLVIPGDEGERVIYPADMRRPEYDLSRYVVTAVNKSWDIKSKPKPPTEKMLEQIRIPIGDTLCDFASFGIAVKKHTGELYEHYYASGWDETRAEHAENMAREELMHLSNLALDKAIIARFYDEVRNSNISAAPIDGVQVTKEMMLQELANHFPDDMRGNELVRGLFGCSVRELQTDPMRPSLGAYNDFEEARSREKHQELTNIMRRVEQKSQMRLTSVDSHYLHVQQAAIAHEMRTASDKTVIAKQRNLKDNITTIRRNADISKPDYTTMNTHDLEVLRDHYKEKASSPGITNTKKKEFSLEFQHIRAELSNRGDRKPGFGHF
;
A
#
# COMPACT_ATOMS: atom_id res chain seq x y z
N MET A 1 1.99 16.16 20.16
CA MET A 1 1.97 14.76 19.66
C MET A 1 3.11 14.59 18.67
N SER A 2 3.85 13.47 18.74
CA SER A 2 4.86 13.12 17.72
C SER A 2 4.17 12.93 16.36
N SER A 3 4.85 13.29 15.27
CA SER A 3 4.30 13.15 13.92
C SER A 3 4.15 11.68 13.55
N ASP A 4 3.06 11.34 12.86
CA ASP A 4 2.85 10.02 12.28
C ASP A 4 3.99 9.67 11.32
N LYS A 5 4.33 8.39 11.23
CA LYS A 5 5.46 7.91 10.43
C LYS A 5 5.08 6.68 9.61
N ILE A 6 5.53 6.67 8.36
CA ILE A 6 5.47 5.52 7.46
C ILE A 6 6.91 5.12 7.14
N THR A 7 7.26 3.85 7.39
CA THR A 7 8.59 3.30 7.07
C THR A 7 8.47 2.22 6.01
N ILE A 8 9.29 2.36 4.96
CA ILE A 8 9.43 1.38 3.87
C ILE A 8 10.82 0.77 3.97
N GLY A 9 10.89 -0.56 4.11
CA GLY A 9 12.14 -1.30 4.14
C GLY A 9 12.54 -1.73 2.74
N LEU A 10 13.72 -1.31 2.27
CA LEU A 10 14.30 -1.74 1.00
C LEU A 10 15.68 -2.35 1.21
N TYR A 11 16.09 -3.21 0.30
CA TYR A 11 17.41 -3.83 0.34
C TYR A 11 17.98 -4.00 -1.06
N SER A 12 19.31 -4.13 -1.12
CA SER A 12 20.04 -4.46 -2.34
C SER A 12 21.10 -5.51 -2.03
N LEU A 13 21.53 -6.23 -3.07
CA LEU A 13 22.70 -7.10 -2.99
C LEU A 13 23.92 -6.32 -3.44
N GLN A 14 25.01 -6.42 -2.69
CA GLN A 14 26.32 -5.98 -3.15
C GLN A 14 26.75 -6.85 -4.33
N THR A 15 27.39 -6.23 -5.32
CA THR A 15 27.87 -6.90 -6.52
C THR A 15 29.29 -6.44 -6.84
N ASP A 16 30.08 -7.29 -7.49
CA ASP A 16 31.44 -6.93 -7.92
C ASP A 16 31.47 -5.99 -9.13
N LYS A 17 30.30 -5.70 -9.73
CA LYS A 17 30.16 -4.82 -10.88
C LYS A 17 29.75 -3.43 -10.43
N SER A 18 30.21 -2.40 -11.15
CA SER A 18 29.70 -1.02 -11.00
C SER A 18 28.17 -1.00 -11.14
N PRO A 19 27.42 -0.32 -10.24
CA PRO A 19 27.88 0.64 -9.23
C PRO A 19 28.33 0.03 -7.89
N GLY A 20 28.35 -1.29 -7.75
CA GLY A 20 28.71 -2.02 -6.52
C GLY A 20 27.50 -2.67 -5.84
N PHE A 21 26.31 -2.52 -6.41
CA PHE A 21 25.06 -3.06 -5.87
C PHE A 21 24.03 -3.28 -6.98
N ASN A 22 22.97 -4.04 -6.68
CA ASN A 22 21.83 -4.24 -7.57
C ASN A 22 20.84 -3.07 -7.48
N ASP A 23 20.60 -2.38 -8.59
CA ASP A 23 19.83 -1.14 -8.66
C ASP A 23 18.30 -1.32 -8.82
N ARG A 24 17.79 -2.57 -8.84
CA ARG A 24 16.36 -2.85 -9.05
C ARG A 24 15.43 -2.14 -8.06
N PHE A 25 15.90 -1.86 -6.84
CA PHE A 25 15.12 -1.12 -5.84
C PHE A 25 14.74 0.30 -6.31
N LEU A 26 15.47 0.88 -7.28
CA LEU A 26 15.15 2.19 -7.84
C LEU A 26 13.81 2.17 -8.61
N GLY A 27 13.38 1.01 -9.10
CA GLY A 27 12.08 0.83 -9.74
C GLY A 27 10.90 1.08 -8.78
N GLU A 28 11.13 1.01 -7.47
CA GLU A 28 10.09 1.22 -6.45
C GLU A 28 9.75 2.71 -6.23
N VAL A 29 10.56 3.64 -6.75
CA VAL A 29 10.36 5.09 -6.54
C VAL A 29 8.98 5.54 -7.02
N ALA A 30 8.50 5.01 -8.15
CA ALA A 30 7.17 5.35 -8.67
C ALA A 30 6.05 4.90 -7.71
N ASN A 31 6.17 3.70 -7.13
CA ASN A 31 5.19 3.20 -6.15
C ASN A 31 5.22 4.03 -4.87
N ILE A 32 6.42 4.37 -4.38
CA ILE A 32 6.61 5.21 -3.18
C ILE A 32 6.01 6.60 -3.39
N LYS A 33 6.19 7.19 -4.58
CA LYS A 33 5.58 8.47 -4.97
C LYS A 33 4.07 8.42 -4.86
N ALA A 34 3.46 7.45 -5.54
CA ALA A 34 2.01 7.27 -5.56
C ALA A 34 1.48 7.06 -4.13
N MET A 35 2.15 6.22 -3.34
CA MET A 35 1.80 6.00 -1.94
C MET A 35 1.87 7.30 -1.12
N LYS A 36 2.96 8.08 -1.23
CA LYS A 36 3.10 9.35 -0.52
C LYS A 36 2.01 10.35 -0.88
N GLU A 37 1.72 10.51 -2.16
CA GLU A 37 0.68 11.40 -2.66
C GLU A 37 -0.69 11.03 -2.08
N ARG A 38 -1.03 9.73 -2.07
CA ARG A 38 -2.31 9.24 -1.53
C ARG A 38 -2.41 9.40 -0.01
N PHE A 39 -1.39 9.02 0.75
CA PHE A 39 -1.38 9.23 2.21
C PHE A 39 -1.41 10.72 2.59
N THR A 40 -0.76 11.58 1.80
CA THR A 40 -0.80 13.04 1.98
C THR A 40 -2.20 13.57 1.72
N HIS A 41 -2.84 13.13 0.63
CA HIS A 41 -4.21 13.49 0.30
C HIS A 41 -5.19 13.10 1.42
N GLU A 42 -5.16 11.85 1.88
CA GLU A 42 -6.09 11.39 2.93
C GLU A 42 -5.82 12.06 4.29
N ALA A 43 -4.56 12.35 4.62
CA ALA A 43 -4.25 13.15 5.80
C ALA A 43 -4.87 14.55 5.74
N ASN A 44 -4.76 15.22 4.59
CA ASN A 44 -5.33 16.55 4.38
C ASN A 44 -6.87 16.51 4.46
N VAL A 45 -7.51 15.51 3.84
CA VAL A 45 -8.96 15.29 3.93
C VAL A 45 -9.40 15.09 5.38
N ALA A 46 -8.63 14.31 6.15
CA ALA A 46 -8.88 14.08 7.57
C ALA A 46 -8.53 15.28 8.47
N GLY A 47 -8.00 16.39 7.91
CA GLY A 47 -7.57 17.55 8.68
C GLY A 47 -6.32 17.30 9.55
N ARG A 48 -5.51 16.31 9.19
CA ARG A 48 -4.28 15.91 9.88
C ARG A 48 -3.04 16.34 9.12
N ARG A 49 -1.90 16.38 9.81
CA ARG A 49 -0.60 16.54 9.14
C ARG A 49 -0.25 15.26 8.38
N PRO A 50 0.28 15.36 7.15
CA PRO A 50 0.80 14.21 6.42
C PRO A 50 1.86 13.45 7.25
N PRO A 51 1.89 12.11 7.16
CA PRO A 51 2.90 11.32 7.85
C PRO A 51 4.29 11.56 7.25
N ILE A 52 5.32 11.42 8.08
CA ILE A 52 6.72 11.46 7.64
C ILE A 52 7.03 10.13 6.95
N PHE A 53 7.47 10.19 5.70
CA PHE A 53 7.94 9.03 4.96
C PHE A 53 9.43 8.80 5.22
N VAL A 54 9.78 7.55 5.50
CA VAL A 54 11.14 7.10 5.74
C VAL A 54 11.40 5.84 4.94
N ILE A 55 12.53 5.82 4.21
CA ILE A 55 13.03 4.64 3.54
C ILE A 55 14.25 4.15 4.31
N SER A 56 14.16 2.95 4.88
CA SER A 56 15.26 2.27 5.56
C SER A 56 15.91 1.30 4.58
N MET A 57 17.20 1.46 4.30
CA MET A 57 17.91 0.66 3.30
C MET A 57 18.97 -0.26 3.91
N LEU A 58 19.06 -1.49 3.41
CA LEU A 58 20.12 -2.45 3.74
C LEU A 58 20.88 -2.89 2.48
N LEU A 59 22.20 -2.80 2.50
CA LEU A 59 23.04 -3.46 1.51
C LEU A 59 23.44 -4.84 2.06
N ILE A 60 23.14 -5.91 1.34
CA ILE A 60 23.46 -7.29 1.71
C ILE A 60 24.77 -7.69 1.01
N PRO A 61 25.88 -7.88 1.74
CA PRO A 61 27.16 -8.28 1.20
C PRO A 61 27.16 -9.76 0.79
N PRO A 62 28.09 -10.18 -0.08
CA PRO A 62 28.33 -11.60 -0.31
C PRO A 62 28.68 -12.28 1.02
N HIS A 63 28.15 -13.49 1.25
CA HIS A 63 28.40 -14.29 2.45
C HIS A 63 28.01 -13.64 3.79
N GLY A 64 27.28 -12.51 3.77
CA GLY A 64 26.88 -11.83 5.00
C GLY A 64 28.04 -11.20 5.77
N ASP A 65 29.13 -10.83 5.08
CA ASP A 65 30.24 -10.08 5.70
C ASP A 65 29.98 -8.57 5.68
N TYR A 66 29.36 -8.09 6.75
CA TYR A 66 29.00 -6.69 6.95
C TYR A 66 30.11 -5.87 7.64
N ASN A 67 31.29 -6.45 7.88
CA ASN A 67 32.35 -5.81 8.64
C ASN A 67 33.36 -5.10 7.73
N ARG A 68 33.71 -3.85 8.07
CA ARG A 68 34.69 -3.01 7.37
C ARG A 68 36.07 -3.68 7.24
N SER A 69 36.51 -4.40 8.29
CA SER A 69 37.85 -4.99 8.31
C SER A 69 38.01 -6.15 7.33
N THR A 70 36.91 -6.79 6.95
CA THR A 70 36.87 -8.01 6.13
C THR A 70 36.20 -7.77 4.77
N ASN A 71 35.37 -6.72 4.63
CA ASN A 71 34.79 -6.24 3.38
C ASN A 71 35.02 -4.70 3.21
N PRO A 72 36.21 -4.28 2.75
CA PRO A 72 36.60 -2.85 2.70
C PRO A 72 35.70 -1.98 1.80
N GLY A 73 35.06 -2.58 0.79
CA GLY A 73 34.20 -1.87 -0.17
C GLY A 73 32.74 -1.72 0.29
N TYR A 74 32.35 -2.30 1.43
CA TYR A 74 30.95 -2.32 1.87
C TYR A 74 30.37 -0.91 2.06
N GLU A 75 31.07 -0.05 2.80
CA GLU A 75 30.56 1.29 3.13
C GLU A 75 30.49 2.21 1.93
N GLU A 76 31.47 2.09 1.03
CA GLU A 76 31.49 2.85 -0.21
C GLU A 76 30.29 2.44 -1.07
N ASN A 77 30.03 1.15 -1.22
CA ASN A 77 28.89 0.64 -1.98
C ASN A 77 27.55 0.99 -1.32
N GLN A 78 27.47 0.97 0.01
CA GLN A 78 26.29 1.40 0.75
C GLN A 78 26.03 2.89 0.58
N SER A 79 27.07 3.72 0.65
CA SER A 79 26.97 5.16 0.42
C SER A 79 26.50 5.45 -1.00
N LYS A 80 27.10 4.80 -2.02
CA LYS A 80 26.67 4.90 -3.42
C LYS A 80 25.21 4.45 -3.63
N MET A 81 24.78 3.40 -2.92
CA MET A 81 23.40 2.92 -2.96
C MET A 81 22.43 3.98 -2.42
N LEU A 82 22.75 4.57 -1.26
CA LEU A 82 21.95 5.63 -0.65
C LEU A 82 21.92 6.90 -1.53
N GLU A 83 23.07 7.31 -2.08
CA GLU A 83 23.18 8.43 -3.01
C GLU A 83 22.36 8.20 -4.28
N SER A 84 22.39 6.99 -4.83
CA SER A 84 21.60 6.63 -6.02
C SER A 84 20.10 6.69 -5.73
N MET A 85 19.66 6.18 -4.57
CA MET A 85 18.28 6.31 -4.14
C MET A 85 17.89 7.78 -3.94
N ARG A 86 18.76 8.57 -3.32
CA ARG A 86 18.51 9.99 -3.10
C ARG A 86 18.38 10.76 -4.41
N SER A 87 19.28 10.53 -5.35
CA SER A 87 19.20 11.11 -6.70
C SER A 87 17.89 10.74 -7.41
N ALA A 88 17.44 9.48 -7.30
CA ALA A 88 16.18 9.05 -7.90
C ALA A 88 14.96 9.71 -7.26
N LEU A 89 14.95 9.86 -5.93
CA LEU A 89 13.87 10.55 -5.21
C LEU A 89 13.83 12.04 -5.53
N ASP A 90 14.99 12.71 -5.58
CA ASP A 90 15.07 14.14 -5.91
C ASP A 90 14.59 14.43 -7.34
N LYS A 91 14.88 13.54 -8.30
CA LYS A 91 14.38 13.64 -9.69
C LYS A 91 12.85 13.60 -9.75
N GLU A 92 12.22 12.86 -8.85
CA GLU A 92 10.76 12.74 -8.73
C GLU A 92 10.12 13.79 -7.80
N GLY A 93 10.92 14.73 -7.26
CA GLY A 93 10.44 15.77 -6.35
C GLY A 93 10.15 15.28 -4.92
N LEU A 94 10.78 14.18 -4.50
CA LEU A 94 10.56 13.50 -3.20
C LEU A 94 11.71 13.74 -2.22
N SER A 95 12.31 14.93 -2.26
CA SER A 95 13.46 15.28 -1.42
C SER A 95 13.12 15.32 0.08
N ASP A 96 11.85 15.45 0.43
CA ASP A 96 11.33 15.44 1.80
C ASP A 96 11.21 14.03 2.41
N ILE A 97 11.30 12.96 1.61
CA ILE A 97 11.38 11.59 2.13
C ILE A 97 12.73 11.40 2.81
N LYS A 98 12.73 10.98 4.08
CA LYS A 98 13.97 10.67 4.79
C LYS A 98 14.55 9.34 4.30
N LEU A 99 15.85 9.33 4.06
CA LEU A 99 16.60 8.13 3.71
C LEU A 99 17.50 7.77 4.88
N GLU A 100 17.46 6.52 5.31
CA GLU A 100 18.21 6.04 6.47
C GLU A 100 18.93 4.74 6.11
N SER A 101 20.21 4.64 6.47
CA SER A 101 20.90 3.34 6.48
C SER A 101 20.39 2.52 7.66
N PHE A 102 20.10 1.24 7.44
CA PHE A 102 19.77 0.31 8.52
C PHE A 102 20.86 0.28 9.60
N TYR A 103 22.13 0.47 9.24
CA TYR A 103 23.27 0.44 10.18
C TYR A 103 23.53 1.74 10.94
N GLU A 104 22.97 2.87 10.48
CA GLU A 104 23.14 4.18 11.13
C GLU A 104 22.16 4.39 12.28
N LYS A 105 21.13 3.53 12.39
CA LYS A 105 20.28 3.48 13.56
C LYS A 105 20.97 2.77 14.72
N PRO A 106 20.54 3.05 15.97
CA PRO A 106 20.86 2.16 17.08
C PRO A 106 20.23 0.79 16.81
N ILE A 107 20.99 -0.08 16.15
CA ILE A 107 20.76 -1.53 16.16
C ILE A 107 21.37 -2.09 17.43
N SER A 108 20.69 -3.05 18.03
CA SER A 108 21.16 -3.74 19.23
C SER A 108 22.43 -4.56 18.93
N ALA A 109 23.15 -4.95 19.98
CA ALA A 109 24.34 -5.80 19.85
C ALA A 109 23.97 -7.20 19.34
N GLU A 110 22.79 -7.66 19.71
CA GLU A 110 22.15 -8.92 19.31
C GLU A 110 21.84 -8.91 17.81
N GLU A 111 21.14 -7.88 17.31
CA GLU A 111 20.88 -7.72 15.87
C GLU A 111 22.18 -7.66 15.07
N ARG A 112 23.16 -6.87 15.54
CA ARG A 112 24.45 -6.71 14.87
C ARG A 112 25.22 -8.03 14.80
N SER A 113 25.17 -8.83 15.85
CA SER A 113 25.80 -10.16 15.90
C SER A 113 25.08 -11.14 14.97
N TYR A 114 23.74 -11.18 15.00
CA TYR A 114 22.96 -12.08 14.15
C TYR A 114 23.18 -11.82 12.65
N LEU A 115 23.27 -10.55 12.25
CA LEU A 115 23.51 -10.15 10.87
C LEU A 115 24.84 -10.66 10.31
N GLN A 116 25.85 -10.94 11.15
CA GLN A 116 27.09 -11.55 10.68
C GLN A 116 26.80 -12.94 10.09
N GLY A 117 27.15 -13.13 8.82
CA GLY A 117 26.85 -14.35 8.07
C GLY A 117 25.44 -14.41 7.47
N LEU A 118 24.57 -13.41 7.70
CA LEU A 118 23.23 -13.37 7.11
C LEU A 118 23.26 -12.87 5.66
N SER A 119 23.03 -13.78 4.71
CA SER A 119 22.84 -13.45 3.28
C SER A 119 21.54 -14.00 2.68
N ALA A 120 20.73 -14.70 3.48
CA ALA A 120 19.39 -15.13 3.12
C ALA A 120 18.46 -13.91 2.93
N ARG A 121 18.15 -13.59 1.67
CA ARG A 121 17.42 -12.37 1.29
C ARG A 121 16.07 -12.17 1.95
N GLY A 122 15.29 -13.25 2.08
CA GLY A 122 14.00 -13.20 2.77
C GLY A 122 14.16 -12.78 4.24
N SER A 123 15.11 -13.40 4.93
CA SER A 123 15.45 -13.05 6.31
C SER A 123 15.99 -11.62 6.43
N CYS A 124 16.87 -11.17 5.52
CA CYS A 124 17.33 -9.78 5.51
C CYS A 124 16.17 -8.78 5.34
N ALA A 125 15.23 -9.07 4.43
CA ALA A 125 14.06 -8.22 4.22
C ALA A 125 13.22 -8.12 5.50
N ASP A 126 13.01 -9.24 6.20
CA ASP A 126 12.19 -9.28 7.40
C ASP A 126 12.91 -8.71 8.63
N MET A 127 14.24 -8.79 8.71
CA MET A 127 15.04 -8.07 9.72
C MET A 127 14.76 -6.56 9.63
N ILE A 128 14.81 -5.96 8.43
CA ILE A 128 14.59 -4.52 8.24
C ILE A 128 13.18 -4.13 8.68
N LYS A 129 12.19 -4.97 8.35
CA LYS A 129 10.78 -4.71 8.66
C LYS A 129 10.49 -4.84 10.15
N THR A 130 10.97 -5.92 10.79
CA THR A 130 10.83 -6.12 12.23
C THR A 130 11.55 -5.00 12.99
N HIS A 131 12.79 -4.66 12.62
CA HIS A 131 13.50 -3.51 13.19
C HIS A 131 12.72 -2.19 13.03
N ALA A 132 12.14 -1.96 11.85
CA ALA A 132 11.30 -0.78 11.63
C ALA A 132 10.11 -0.73 12.59
N ILE A 133 9.50 -1.85 12.94
CA ILE A 133 8.38 -1.89 13.90
C ILE A 133 8.89 -1.64 15.33
N ILE A 134 10.01 -2.26 15.72
CA ILE A 134 10.46 -2.29 17.13
C ILE A 134 11.38 -1.14 17.52
N SER A 135 11.98 -0.42 16.57
CA SER A 135 12.94 0.66 16.87
C SER A 135 12.34 1.73 17.78
N GLU A 136 13.13 2.27 18.71
CA GLU A 136 12.65 3.25 19.71
C GLU A 136 12.03 4.51 19.09
N ASP A 137 12.53 4.94 17.94
CA ASP A 137 11.96 6.08 17.22
C ASP A 137 10.51 5.79 16.78
N ASN A 138 10.21 4.55 16.41
CA ASN A 138 8.92 4.15 15.84
C ASN A 138 7.95 3.62 16.91
N SER A 139 8.41 2.85 17.89
CA SER A 139 7.56 2.26 18.94
C SER A 139 6.91 3.29 19.89
N ASN A 140 7.42 4.52 19.89
CA ASN A 140 6.92 5.65 20.69
C ASN A 140 5.98 6.59 19.93
N ARG A 141 5.52 6.22 18.72
CA ARG A 141 4.59 7.02 17.90
C ARG A 141 3.60 6.12 17.15
N ARG A 142 2.64 6.75 16.46
CA ARG A 142 1.80 6.04 15.49
C ARG A 142 2.64 5.78 14.24
N HIS A 143 2.83 4.52 13.92
CA HIS A 143 3.78 4.07 12.91
C HIS A 143 3.16 3.00 12.02
N LEU A 144 3.40 3.11 10.72
CA LEU A 144 3.07 2.08 9.74
C LEU A 144 4.37 1.60 9.09
N GLN A 145 4.72 0.33 9.28
CA GLN A 145 5.62 -0.36 8.37
C GLN A 145 4.80 -0.85 7.17
N ILE A 146 5.28 -0.56 5.95
CA ILE A 146 4.60 -1.00 4.72
C ILE A 146 5.60 -1.33 3.61
N ASP A 147 5.33 -2.38 2.83
CA ASP A 147 6.08 -2.69 1.61
C ASP A 147 5.72 -1.70 0.48
N SER A 148 6.72 -1.23 -0.28
CA SER A 148 6.54 -0.22 -1.34
C SER A 148 5.56 -0.64 -2.44
N ASN A 149 5.43 -1.94 -2.67
CA ASN A 149 4.58 -2.54 -3.70
C ASN A 149 3.19 -2.96 -3.20
N THR A 150 2.79 -2.50 -2.01
CA THR A 150 1.46 -2.79 -1.46
C THR A 150 0.38 -2.09 -2.30
N GLN A 151 -0.54 -2.87 -2.87
CA GLN A 151 -1.67 -2.38 -3.65
C GLN A 151 -2.87 -2.12 -2.74
N ILE A 152 -3.12 -0.85 -2.46
CA ILE A 152 -4.23 -0.38 -1.59
C ILE A 152 -5.36 0.13 -2.48
N HIS A 153 -6.48 -0.58 -2.52
CA HIS A 153 -7.62 -0.21 -3.39
C HIS A 153 -8.52 0.88 -2.78
N ASP A 154 -8.43 1.10 -1.47
CA ASP A 154 -9.16 2.15 -0.77
C ASP A 154 -8.23 2.83 0.23
N TYR A 155 -7.55 3.88 -0.22
CA TYR A 155 -6.60 4.62 0.61
C TYR A 155 -7.29 5.35 1.77
N ARG A 156 -8.52 5.82 1.58
CA ARG A 156 -9.28 6.50 2.62
C ARG A 156 -9.64 5.53 3.73
N GLY A 157 -10.22 4.38 3.39
CA GLY A 157 -10.54 3.31 4.34
C GLY A 157 -9.29 2.84 5.09
N PHE A 158 -8.18 2.63 4.37
CA PHE A 158 -6.90 2.27 4.97
C PHE A 158 -6.36 3.35 5.93
N TYR A 159 -6.41 4.62 5.54
CA TYR A 159 -5.97 5.75 6.38
C TYR A 159 -6.86 5.88 7.62
N ASN A 160 -8.16 5.68 7.47
CA ASN A 160 -9.11 5.69 8.58
C ASN A 160 -8.87 4.53 9.53
N ALA A 161 -8.53 3.36 9.01
CA ALA A 161 -8.14 2.18 9.78
C ALA A 161 -6.79 2.36 10.50
N THR A 162 -5.96 3.32 10.10
CA THR A 162 -4.66 3.63 10.71
C THR A 162 -4.67 5.00 11.41
N PHE A 163 -4.26 6.06 10.71
CA PHE A 163 -3.89 7.37 11.27
C PHE A 163 -5.06 8.31 11.61
N ALA A 164 -6.25 8.12 11.02
CA ALA A 164 -7.35 9.08 11.24
C ALA A 164 -7.95 9.04 12.65
N SER A 165 -7.90 7.88 13.32
CA SER A 165 -8.50 7.72 14.65
C SER A 165 -7.76 8.56 15.70
N GLU A 166 -8.46 9.51 16.31
CA GLU A 166 -7.93 10.34 17.41
C GLU A 166 -7.86 9.56 18.72
N SER A 167 -8.81 8.65 18.94
CA SER A 167 -8.70 7.62 19.96
C SER A 167 -7.97 6.41 19.37
N ALA A 168 -6.66 6.54 19.17
CA ALA A 168 -5.79 5.40 18.99
C ALA A 168 -5.89 4.42 20.19
N GLN A 169 -6.36 4.91 21.35
CA GLN A 169 -6.73 4.13 22.53
C GLN A 169 -8.02 3.28 22.36
N ASP A 170 -8.98 3.71 21.54
CA ASP A 170 -10.30 3.03 21.44
C ASP A 170 -10.37 2.01 20.30
N LYS A 171 -9.34 1.94 19.45
CA LYS A 171 -9.15 0.78 18.58
C LYS A 171 -8.54 -0.35 19.38
N ILE A 172 -9.44 -1.24 19.80
CA ILE A 172 -9.43 -2.57 20.43
C ILE A 172 -8.08 -3.34 20.64
N ALA A 173 -6.90 -2.94 20.14
CA ALA A 173 -5.63 -3.61 20.44
C ALA A 173 -4.31 -2.81 20.34
N GLY A 174 -4.31 -1.55 19.89
CA GLY A 174 -3.05 -0.80 19.72
C GLY A 174 -2.11 -1.33 18.63
N ALA A 175 -2.60 -2.20 17.73
CA ALA A 175 -1.92 -2.63 16.52
C ALA A 175 -2.95 -3.04 15.43
N SER A 176 -2.54 -2.99 14.17
CA SER A 176 -3.30 -3.58 13.06
C SER A 176 -2.34 -4.08 12.00
N LEU A 177 -2.66 -5.18 11.32
CA LEU A 177 -1.78 -5.80 10.33
C LEU A 177 -2.58 -6.49 9.22
N ASN A 178 -1.89 -6.90 8.16
CA ASN A 178 -2.51 -7.72 7.12
C ASN A 178 -2.24 -9.21 7.33
N ALA A 179 -3.21 -10.02 6.93
CA ALA A 179 -3.10 -11.45 6.70
C ALA A 179 -3.42 -11.78 5.23
N SER A 180 -2.80 -12.84 4.69
CA SER A 180 -2.98 -13.23 3.28
C SER A 180 -2.84 -14.73 3.07
N TYR A 181 -3.46 -15.21 1.99
CA TYR A 181 -3.31 -16.56 1.46
C TYR A 181 -2.00 -16.69 0.68
N TYR A 182 -0.88 -16.75 1.39
CA TYR A 182 0.45 -16.82 0.78
C TYR A 182 1.05 -18.24 0.81
N ASP A 183 0.85 -18.98 1.90
CA ASP A 183 1.19 -20.41 1.97
C ASP A 183 0.15 -21.22 1.18
N GLU A 184 0.48 -22.44 0.77
CA GLU A 184 -0.42 -23.26 -0.06
C GLU A 184 -1.65 -23.73 0.73
N HIS A 185 -1.55 -23.74 2.07
CA HIS A 185 -2.49 -24.47 2.90
C HIS A 185 -3.04 -23.73 4.14
N TYR A 186 -2.59 -22.50 4.44
CA TYR A 186 -3.15 -21.70 5.54
C TYR A 186 -3.00 -20.18 5.35
N VAL A 187 -3.80 -19.42 6.11
CA VAL A 187 -3.75 -17.94 6.14
C VAL A 187 -2.67 -17.48 7.10
N SER A 188 -1.69 -16.73 6.58
CA SER A 188 -0.54 -16.27 7.36
C SER A 188 -0.63 -14.78 7.65
N ALA A 189 -0.25 -14.41 8.88
CA ALA A 189 -0.11 -13.02 9.29
C ALA A 189 1.21 -12.46 8.75
N HIS A 190 1.19 -11.29 8.13
CA HIS A 190 2.34 -10.75 7.42
C HIS A 190 2.93 -9.50 8.07
N ASN A 191 4.25 -9.41 8.04
CA ASN A 191 5.02 -8.24 8.44
C ASN A 191 5.16 -7.20 7.32
N LYS A 192 4.21 -7.19 6.37
CA LYS A 192 4.28 -6.35 5.16
C LYS A 192 3.47 -5.07 5.31
N VAL A 193 2.45 -5.13 6.16
CA VAL A 193 1.64 -4.00 6.55
C VAL A 193 1.41 -4.15 8.04
N VAL A 194 2.13 -3.38 8.84
CA VAL A 194 2.00 -3.40 10.30
C VAL A 194 1.88 -1.98 10.82
N TYR A 195 0.71 -1.66 11.33
CA TYR A 195 0.42 -0.43 12.05
C TYR A 195 0.55 -0.65 13.56
N THR A 196 1.26 0.24 14.23
CA THR A 196 1.39 0.26 15.69
C THR A 196 1.16 1.67 16.24
N VAL A 197 0.79 1.73 17.51
CA VAL A 197 0.65 2.97 18.27
C VAL A 197 1.69 3.00 19.39
N PRO A 198 1.92 4.15 20.06
CA PRO A 198 2.85 4.21 21.19
C PRO A 198 2.55 3.13 22.23
N ASN A 199 3.59 2.41 22.68
CA ASN A 199 3.48 1.32 23.66
C ASN A 199 2.57 0.15 23.22
N SER A 200 2.46 -0.08 21.90
CA SER A 200 1.75 -1.24 21.37
C SER A 200 2.27 -2.54 22.00
N ARG A 201 1.36 -3.37 22.53
CA ARG A 201 1.69 -4.71 23.06
C ARG A 201 2.40 -5.56 22.00
N LEU A 202 1.99 -5.43 20.74
CA LEU A 202 2.64 -6.11 19.62
C LEU A 202 4.09 -5.68 19.46
N ALA A 203 4.37 -4.37 19.45
CA ALA A 203 5.73 -3.86 19.29
C ALA A 203 6.66 -4.30 20.45
N VAL A 204 6.12 -4.37 21.68
CA VAL A 204 6.85 -4.87 22.86
C VAL A 204 7.18 -6.36 22.70
N ALA A 205 6.19 -7.19 22.41
CA ALA A 205 6.39 -8.63 22.23
C ALA A 205 7.36 -8.94 21.08
N LEU A 206 7.21 -8.25 19.94
CA LEU A 206 8.14 -8.38 18.82
C LEU A 206 9.55 -7.97 19.22
N ARG A 207 9.74 -6.90 19.99
CA ARG A 207 11.09 -6.50 20.45
C ARG A 207 11.73 -7.60 21.29
N GLU A 208 11.01 -8.14 22.26
CA GLU A 208 11.52 -9.19 23.16
C GLU A 208 11.87 -10.47 22.39
N THR A 209 10.94 -10.98 21.57
CA THR A 209 11.16 -12.18 20.75
C THR A 209 12.29 -11.99 19.76
N HIS A 210 12.36 -10.83 19.10
CA HIS A 210 13.39 -10.54 18.09
C HIS A 210 14.79 -10.54 18.70
N LEU A 211 14.99 -9.84 19.82
CA LEU A 211 16.29 -9.78 20.48
C LEU A 211 16.72 -11.15 21.02
N GLN A 212 15.80 -11.92 21.60
CA GLN A 212 16.05 -13.29 22.04
C GLN A 212 16.44 -14.20 20.87
N TYR A 213 15.73 -14.09 19.74
CA TYR A 213 16.03 -14.86 18.54
C TYR A 213 17.42 -14.49 17.98
N CYS A 214 17.72 -13.19 17.85
CA CYS A 214 19.02 -12.74 17.37
C CYS A 214 20.16 -13.22 18.27
N ASP A 215 20.01 -13.19 19.59
CA ASP A 215 21.02 -13.68 20.52
C ASP A 215 21.19 -15.21 20.44
N ALA A 216 20.08 -15.96 20.41
CA ALA A 216 20.10 -17.42 20.34
C ALA A 216 20.72 -17.96 19.03
N HIS A 217 20.60 -17.21 17.94
CA HIS A 217 21.04 -17.62 16.60
C HIS A 217 22.26 -16.83 16.10
N LYS A 218 22.96 -16.08 16.96
CA LYS A 218 24.14 -15.31 16.54
C LYS A 218 25.28 -16.20 16.04
N ASP A 219 25.46 -17.36 16.65
CA ASP A 219 26.54 -18.32 16.35
C ASP A 219 26.11 -19.44 15.37
N ASP A 220 24.89 -19.37 14.84
CA ASP A 220 24.39 -20.32 13.84
C ASP A 220 25.31 -20.34 12.61
N SER A 221 25.54 -21.53 12.05
CA SER A 221 26.47 -21.71 10.95
C SER A 221 26.10 -20.81 9.76
N PRO A 222 27.09 -20.25 9.02
CA PRO A 222 26.80 -19.45 7.83
C PRO A 222 25.87 -20.16 6.86
N SER A 223 26.01 -21.48 6.65
CA SER A 223 25.11 -22.27 5.79
C SER A 223 23.62 -22.14 6.15
N SER A 224 23.28 -22.06 7.44
CA SER A 224 21.90 -21.87 7.92
C SER A 224 21.38 -20.44 7.70
N LYS A 225 22.29 -19.48 7.50
CA LYS A 225 22.05 -18.04 7.25
C LYS A 225 22.30 -17.61 5.79
N GLU A 226 22.91 -18.48 4.98
CA GLU A 226 23.32 -18.21 3.59
C GLU A 226 22.36 -18.81 2.56
N LYS A 227 21.91 -20.05 2.77
CA LYS A 227 21.05 -20.78 1.82
C LYS A 227 20.17 -21.80 2.53
N THR A 228 18.94 -21.42 2.84
CA THR A 228 17.79 -22.31 2.70
C THR A 228 16.58 -21.45 2.34
N GLU A 229 15.66 -22.00 1.55
CA GLU A 229 14.45 -21.35 1.04
C GLU A 229 13.47 -20.91 2.15
N LYS A 230 13.83 -21.14 3.42
CA LYS A 230 13.01 -20.89 4.61
C LYS A 230 13.45 -19.59 5.25
N ASN A 231 12.59 -18.57 5.12
CA ASN A 231 12.72 -17.30 5.80
C ASN A 231 12.53 -17.48 7.31
N SER A 232 13.65 -17.68 8.03
CA SER A 232 13.65 -18.03 9.45
C SER A 232 13.22 -16.87 10.34
N VAL A 233 13.56 -15.63 9.98
CA VAL A 233 13.13 -14.42 10.70
C VAL A 233 11.60 -14.29 10.66
N TYR A 234 10.97 -14.54 9.52
CA TYR A 234 9.51 -14.60 9.45
C TYR A 234 8.92 -15.71 10.33
N SER A 235 9.40 -16.94 10.12
CA SER A 235 8.76 -18.17 10.63
C SER A 235 9.09 -18.50 12.08
N LYS A 236 10.16 -17.93 12.64
CA LYS A 236 10.64 -18.24 14.00
C LYS A 236 10.79 -17.03 14.91
N ASP A 237 10.76 -15.82 14.37
CA ASP A 237 10.82 -14.58 15.15
C ASP A 237 9.49 -13.83 15.03
N PHE A 238 9.15 -13.28 13.86
CA PHE A 238 7.95 -12.46 13.70
C PHE A 238 6.66 -13.20 14.09
N THR A 239 6.46 -14.41 13.56
CA THR A 239 5.26 -15.21 13.83
C THR A 239 5.18 -15.73 15.27
N VAL A 240 6.32 -15.89 15.94
CA VAL A 240 6.38 -16.23 17.37
C VAL A 240 5.99 -15.02 18.22
N GLY A 241 6.51 -13.83 17.91
CA GLY A 241 6.11 -12.61 18.62
C GLY A 241 4.62 -12.28 18.45
N LEU A 242 4.02 -12.62 17.30
CA LEU A 242 2.57 -12.58 17.11
C LEU A 242 1.81 -13.60 17.97
N SER A 243 2.39 -14.78 18.21
CA SER A 243 1.79 -15.83 19.02
C SER A 243 1.73 -15.41 20.49
N GLU A 244 2.75 -14.73 21.01
CA GLU A 244 2.81 -14.21 22.39
C GLU A 244 1.69 -13.18 22.69
N VAL A 245 1.18 -12.52 21.65
CA VAL A 245 0.06 -11.58 21.76
C VAL A 245 -1.29 -12.17 21.35
N GLY A 246 -1.32 -13.46 20.97
CA GLY A 246 -2.53 -14.17 20.57
C GLY A 246 -3.08 -13.76 19.20
N LEU A 247 -2.23 -13.20 18.34
CA LEU A 247 -2.60 -12.87 16.96
C LEU A 247 -2.43 -14.08 16.03
N THR A 248 -1.45 -14.94 16.31
CA THR A 248 -1.30 -16.24 15.63
C THR A 248 -1.48 -17.39 16.61
N ARG A 249 -1.77 -18.58 16.10
CA ARG A 249 -1.84 -19.81 16.90
C ARG A 249 -0.72 -20.76 16.48
N ARG A 250 0.07 -21.24 17.44
CA ARG A 250 1.07 -22.28 17.17
C ARG A 250 0.37 -23.62 16.95
N LEU A 251 0.50 -24.19 15.76
CA LEU A 251 0.02 -25.54 15.43
C LEU A 251 1.18 -26.43 15.00
N VAL A 252 1.07 -27.71 15.33
CA VAL A 252 1.99 -28.75 14.87
C VAL A 252 1.20 -29.65 13.93
N ILE A 253 1.62 -29.73 12.68
CA ILE A 253 0.98 -30.52 11.63
C ILE A 253 1.94 -31.60 11.14
N PRO A 254 1.45 -32.77 10.68
CA PRO A 254 2.26 -33.71 9.94
C PRO A 254 2.76 -33.09 8.63
N GLY A 255 4.03 -33.28 8.28
CA GLY A 255 4.62 -32.93 6.99
C GLY A 255 5.45 -34.08 6.42
N ASP A 256 5.89 -33.92 5.17
CA ASP A 256 6.60 -34.97 4.41
C ASP A 256 7.86 -35.51 5.10
N GLU A 257 8.50 -34.69 5.95
CA GLU A 257 9.72 -35.02 6.71
C GLU A 257 9.49 -35.09 8.24
N GLY A 258 8.24 -35.20 8.68
CA GLY A 258 7.86 -35.23 10.10
C GLY A 258 6.99 -34.05 10.53
N GLU A 259 6.92 -33.77 11.83
CA GLU A 259 6.09 -32.68 12.37
C GLU A 259 6.63 -31.30 11.94
N ARG A 260 5.75 -30.47 11.36
CA ARG A 260 6.00 -29.06 10.99
C ARG A 260 5.22 -28.14 11.93
N VAL A 261 5.87 -27.09 12.41
CA VAL A 261 5.21 -26.02 13.17
C VAL A 261 4.76 -24.92 12.21
N ILE A 262 3.50 -24.51 12.30
CA ILE A 262 2.93 -23.37 11.58
C ILE A 262 2.28 -22.38 12.56
N TYR A 263 2.12 -21.13 12.10
CA TYR A 263 1.53 -20.03 12.87
C TYR A 263 0.41 -19.35 12.07
N PRO A 264 -0.74 -20.02 11.86
CA PRO A 264 -1.89 -19.39 11.25
C PRO A 264 -2.34 -18.13 11.98
N ALA A 265 -2.80 -17.14 11.20
CA ALA A 265 -3.46 -15.95 11.71
C ALA A 265 -4.80 -16.32 12.40
N ASP A 266 -5.08 -15.73 13.56
CA ASP A 266 -6.39 -15.81 14.20
C ASP A 266 -7.32 -14.75 13.59
N MET A 267 -8.04 -15.13 12.52
CA MET A 267 -8.85 -14.22 11.71
C MET A 267 -10.09 -13.65 12.45
N ARG A 268 -10.33 -14.07 13.69
CA ARG A 268 -11.35 -13.47 14.59
C ARG A 268 -10.87 -12.17 15.23
N ARG A 269 -9.57 -11.87 15.13
CA ARG A 269 -8.92 -10.71 15.73
C ARG A 269 -9.18 -9.45 14.88
N PRO A 270 -9.74 -8.36 15.44
CA PRO A 270 -9.96 -7.11 14.70
C PRO A 270 -8.66 -6.46 14.23
N GLU A 271 -7.51 -6.85 14.78
CA GLU A 271 -6.19 -6.41 14.33
C GLU A 271 -5.94 -6.70 12.84
N TYR A 272 -6.61 -7.70 12.25
CA TYR A 272 -6.47 -8.03 10.83
C TYR A 272 -7.33 -7.19 9.87
N ASP A 273 -8.03 -6.16 10.36
CA ASP A 273 -8.92 -5.33 9.54
C ASP A 273 -8.22 -4.64 8.36
N LEU A 274 -6.89 -4.44 8.41
CA LEU A 274 -6.15 -3.86 7.27
C LEU A 274 -6.17 -4.74 6.02
N SER A 275 -6.39 -6.06 6.17
CA SER A 275 -6.54 -6.98 5.03
C SER A 275 -7.67 -6.58 4.08
N ARG A 276 -8.71 -5.92 4.59
CA ARG A 276 -9.88 -5.51 3.80
C ARG A 276 -9.59 -4.44 2.77
N TYR A 277 -8.47 -3.73 2.90
CA TYR A 277 -8.10 -2.59 2.06
C TYR A 277 -6.92 -2.91 1.11
N VAL A 278 -6.30 -4.07 1.27
CA VAL A 278 -5.10 -4.49 0.52
C VAL A 278 -5.44 -5.62 -0.43
N VAL A 279 -5.14 -5.44 -1.72
CA VAL A 279 -5.35 -6.48 -2.73
C VAL A 279 -4.21 -7.49 -2.67
N THR A 280 -2.99 -6.99 -2.85
CA THR A 280 -1.76 -7.73 -2.65
C THR A 280 -0.75 -6.85 -1.92
N ALA A 281 0.07 -7.47 -1.09
CA ALA A 281 1.29 -6.87 -0.55
C ALA A 281 2.52 -7.65 -1.04
N VAL A 282 2.41 -8.39 -2.14
CA VAL A 282 3.30 -9.52 -2.42
C VAL A 282 3.88 -9.46 -3.82
N ASN A 283 5.03 -8.80 -3.94
CA ASN A 283 6.05 -9.28 -4.88
C ASN A 283 7.22 -9.86 -4.10
N LYS A 284 7.62 -11.09 -4.45
CA LYS A 284 8.87 -11.70 -3.94
C LYS A 284 10.07 -11.04 -4.64
N SER A 285 10.29 -9.74 -4.42
CA SER A 285 11.38 -8.99 -5.07
C SER A 285 12.77 -9.60 -4.81
N TRP A 286 12.91 -10.45 -3.78
CA TRP A 286 14.10 -11.22 -3.44
C TRP A 286 14.31 -12.49 -4.28
N ASP A 287 13.27 -12.99 -4.96
CA ASP A 287 13.34 -14.21 -5.77
C ASP A 287 13.95 -13.91 -7.15
N ILE A 288 15.28 -13.78 -7.17
CA ILE A 288 16.06 -13.59 -8.40
C ILE A 288 16.23 -14.95 -9.14
N LYS A 289 15.78 -16.07 -8.54
CA LYS A 289 15.78 -17.39 -9.15
C LYS A 289 14.38 -17.81 -9.58
N SER A 290 13.53 -16.86 -9.96
CA SER A 290 12.27 -17.21 -10.60
C SER A 290 12.58 -18.13 -11.79
N LYS A 291 12.00 -19.33 -11.80
CA LYS A 291 12.03 -20.22 -12.98
C LYS A 291 11.71 -19.38 -14.22
N PRO A 292 12.31 -19.69 -15.39
CA PRO A 292 11.96 -18.99 -16.62
C PRO A 292 10.44 -19.01 -16.78
N LYS A 293 9.81 -17.83 -16.68
CA LYS A 293 8.36 -17.72 -16.81
C LYS A 293 7.97 -17.99 -18.26
N PRO A 294 6.86 -18.70 -18.50
CA PRO A 294 6.27 -18.82 -19.83
C PRO A 294 6.14 -17.45 -20.51
N PRO A 295 6.34 -17.36 -21.84
CA PRO A 295 6.14 -16.12 -22.59
C PRO A 295 4.75 -15.48 -22.36
N THR A 296 3.71 -16.29 -22.15
CA THR A 296 2.35 -15.86 -21.80
C THR A 296 2.32 -15.09 -20.48
N GLU A 297 2.89 -15.64 -19.41
CA GLU A 297 3.00 -14.95 -18.11
C GLU A 297 3.76 -13.63 -18.23
N LYS A 298 4.87 -13.60 -18.98
CA LYS A 298 5.64 -12.35 -19.19
C LYS A 298 4.84 -11.25 -19.88
N MET A 299 3.89 -11.60 -20.76
CA MET A 299 2.96 -10.64 -21.35
C MET A 299 1.89 -10.22 -20.35
N LEU A 300 1.29 -11.17 -19.61
CA LEU A 300 0.29 -10.88 -18.59
C LEU A 300 0.84 -9.94 -17.50
N GLU A 301 2.11 -10.08 -17.13
CA GLU A 301 2.80 -9.22 -16.17
C GLU A 301 2.98 -7.76 -16.63
N GLN A 302 2.69 -7.43 -17.89
CA GLN A 302 2.70 -6.05 -18.40
C GLN A 302 1.32 -5.39 -18.32
N ILE A 303 0.25 -6.19 -18.13
CA ILE A 303 -1.12 -5.69 -18.09
C ILE A 303 -1.42 -5.15 -16.70
N ARG A 304 -2.03 -3.97 -16.65
CA ARG A 304 -2.47 -3.31 -15.41
C ARG A 304 -3.90 -2.86 -15.56
N ILE A 305 -4.76 -3.22 -14.61
CA ILE A 305 -6.14 -2.78 -14.56
C ILE A 305 -6.33 -1.81 -13.38
N PRO A 306 -7.09 -0.72 -13.54
CA PRO A 306 -7.46 0.12 -12.42
C PRO A 306 -8.48 -0.61 -11.55
N ILE A 307 -8.25 -0.66 -10.24
CA ILE A 307 -9.18 -1.19 -9.25
C ILE A 307 -9.11 -0.28 -8.04
N GLY A 308 -10.22 0.37 -7.70
CA GLY A 308 -10.20 1.24 -6.54
C GLY A 308 -9.30 2.47 -6.79
N ASP A 309 -8.35 2.66 -5.88
CA ASP A 309 -7.27 3.66 -5.94
C ASP A 309 -5.92 3.09 -6.38
N THR A 310 -5.86 1.79 -6.75
CA THR A 310 -4.64 1.09 -7.15
C THR A 310 -4.72 0.56 -8.58
N LEU A 311 -3.55 0.18 -9.11
CA LEU A 311 -3.44 -0.66 -10.29
C LEU A 311 -3.21 -2.11 -9.85
N CYS A 312 -4.04 -3.02 -10.31
CA CYS A 312 -3.89 -4.46 -10.11
C CYS A 312 -3.23 -5.09 -11.34
N ASP A 313 -2.42 -6.11 -11.10
CA ASP A 313 -1.60 -6.83 -12.06
C ASP A 313 -1.94 -8.33 -12.06
N PHE A 314 -1.16 -9.11 -12.81
CA PHE A 314 -1.36 -10.56 -12.90
C PHE A 314 -1.18 -11.28 -11.55
N ALA A 315 -0.30 -10.78 -10.67
CA ALA A 315 -0.17 -11.31 -9.31
C ALA A 315 -1.46 -11.07 -8.50
N SER A 316 -2.11 -9.93 -8.69
CA SER A 316 -3.43 -9.62 -8.11
C SER A 316 -4.50 -10.59 -8.58
N PHE A 317 -4.53 -10.90 -9.88
CA PHE A 317 -5.43 -11.90 -10.46
C PHE A 317 -5.22 -13.27 -9.80
N GLY A 318 -3.99 -13.77 -9.76
CA GLY A 318 -3.68 -15.08 -9.18
C GLY A 318 -4.05 -15.17 -7.69
N ILE A 319 -3.75 -14.12 -6.91
CA ILE A 319 -4.12 -14.06 -5.49
C ILE A 319 -5.65 -14.03 -5.31
N ALA A 320 -6.38 -13.26 -6.12
CA ALA A 320 -7.84 -13.21 -6.06
C ALA A 320 -8.45 -14.58 -6.37
N VAL A 321 -7.99 -15.27 -7.42
CA VAL A 321 -8.43 -16.66 -7.71
C VAL A 321 -8.13 -17.57 -6.52
N LYS A 322 -6.89 -17.55 -6.01
CA LYS A 322 -6.46 -18.39 -4.88
C LYS A 322 -7.29 -18.18 -3.62
N LYS A 323 -7.69 -16.95 -3.29
CA LYS A 323 -8.58 -16.68 -2.13
C LYS A 323 -9.95 -17.35 -2.27
N HIS A 324 -10.45 -17.50 -3.50
CA HIS A 324 -11.75 -18.11 -3.76
C HIS A 324 -11.69 -19.64 -3.89
N THR A 325 -10.59 -20.17 -4.44
CA THR A 325 -10.51 -21.59 -4.83
C THR A 325 -9.53 -22.42 -4.01
N GLY A 326 -8.62 -21.80 -3.24
CA GLY A 326 -7.61 -22.51 -2.46
C GLY A 326 -8.17 -23.38 -1.34
N GLU A 327 -7.46 -24.45 -1.01
CA GLU A 327 -7.78 -25.40 0.06
C GLU A 327 -7.02 -25.09 1.36
N LEU A 328 -7.73 -24.83 2.47
CA LEU A 328 -7.13 -24.45 3.77
C LEU A 328 -6.78 -25.67 4.64
N TYR A 329 -6.51 -26.80 4.01
CA TYR A 329 -6.34 -28.11 4.64
C TYR A 329 -5.43 -28.08 5.88
N GLU A 330 -4.30 -27.36 5.87
CA GLU A 330 -3.32 -27.42 6.98
C GLU A 330 -3.71 -26.61 8.23
N HIS A 331 -4.77 -25.79 8.21
CA HIS A 331 -5.19 -25.07 9.43
C HIS A 331 -5.64 -25.99 10.58
N TYR A 332 -5.97 -27.26 10.32
CA TYR A 332 -6.69 -28.10 11.30
C TYR A 332 -6.19 -29.55 11.47
N TYR A 333 -5.17 -30.00 10.74
CA TYR A 333 -4.60 -31.33 10.96
C TYR A 333 -3.65 -31.35 12.18
N ALA A 334 -4.21 -31.21 13.37
CA ALA A 334 -3.65 -31.88 14.53
C ALA A 334 -4.07 -33.35 14.44
N SER A 335 -3.12 -34.27 14.58
CA SER A 335 -3.35 -35.72 14.53
C SER A 335 -4.57 -36.14 15.38
N GLY A 336 -5.61 -36.70 14.75
CA GLY A 336 -6.76 -37.29 15.44
C GLY A 336 -8.16 -36.69 15.15
N TRP A 337 -8.31 -35.78 14.19
CA TRP A 337 -9.62 -35.27 13.76
C TRP A 337 -10.18 -36.14 12.62
N ASP A 338 -11.47 -36.48 12.67
CA ASP A 338 -12.16 -37.13 11.54
C ASP A 338 -12.34 -36.15 10.36
N GLU A 339 -12.54 -36.69 9.15
CA GLU A 339 -12.68 -35.92 7.90
C GLU A 339 -13.79 -34.84 7.99
N THR A 340 -14.87 -35.12 8.73
CA THR A 340 -16.02 -34.20 8.88
C THR A 340 -15.68 -32.97 9.71
N ARG A 341 -14.87 -33.13 10.77
CA ARG A 341 -14.42 -31.99 11.57
C ARG A 341 -13.35 -31.16 10.85
N ALA A 342 -12.51 -31.79 10.04
CA ALA A 342 -11.52 -31.08 9.21
C ALA A 342 -12.22 -30.20 8.15
N GLU A 343 -13.22 -30.74 7.45
CA GLU A 343 -14.01 -30.00 6.46
C GLU A 343 -14.77 -28.83 7.09
N HIS A 344 -15.37 -29.03 8.27
CA HIS A 344 -16.07 -27.95 8.99
C HIS A 344 -15.12 -26.82 9.37
N ALA A 345 -13.93 -27.15 9.85
CA ALA A 345 -12.98 -26.17 10.33
C ALA A 345 -12.32 -25.38 9.18
N GLU A 346 -11.98 -26.05 8.07
CA GLU A 346 -11.58 -25.40 6.82
C GLU A 346 -12.64 -24.40 6.34
N ASN A 347 -13.92 -24.80 6.37
CA ASN A 347 -15.02 -23.89 6.02
C ASN A 347 -15.09 -22.68 6.94
N MET A 348 -14.90 -22.83 8.27
CA MET A 348 -14.85 -21.70 9.20
C MET A 348 -13.68 -20.76 8.92
N ALA A 349 -12.45 -21.27 8.75
CA ALA A 349 -11.28 -20.42 8.44
C ALA A 349 -11.46 -19.67 7.12
N ARG A 350 -12.13 -20.29 6.14
CA ARG A 350 -12.50 -19.67 4.88
C ARG A 350 -13.54 -18.57 5.09
N GLU A 351 -14.60 -18.83 5.84
CA GLU A 351 -15.63 -17.84 6.19
C GLU A 351 -14.99 -16.63 6.91
N GLU A 352 -14.07 -16.86 7.85
CA GLU A 352 -13.33 -15.78 8.52
C GLU A 352 -12.43 -14.98 7.56
N LEU A 353 -11.73 -15.65 6.62
CA LEU A 353 -10.96 -14.97 5.58
C LEU A 353 -11.85 -14.17 4.63
N MET A 354 -13.01 -14.72 4.27
CA MET A 354 -14.04 -14.06 3.46
C MET A 354 -14.61 -12.83 4.18
N HIS A 355 -14.70 -12.87 5.53
CA HIS A 355 -15.11 -11.71 6.33
C HIS A 355 -14.03 -10.63 6.42
N LEU A 356 -12.75 -10.97 6.29
CA LEU A 356 -11.63 -10.03 6.31
C LEU A 356 -11.12 -9.64 4.90
N SER A 357 -11.63 -10.26 3.85
CA SER A 357 -11.34 -9.94 2.45
C SER A 357 -12.57 -9.31 1.78
N ASN A 358 -12.36 -8.48 0.76
CA ASN A 358 -13.46 -7.94 -0.04
C ASN A 358 -13.75 -8.87 -1.23
N LEU A 359 -14.65 -9.85 -1.07
CA LEU A 359 -14.93 -10.84 -2.12
C LEU A 359 -15.51 -10.24 -3.41
N ALA A 360 -16.27 -9.15 -3.29
CA ALA A 360 -16.78 -8.45 -4.46
C ALA A 360 -15.63 -7.81 -5.26
N LEU A 361 -14.67 -7.22 -4.55
CA LEU A 361 -13.44 -6.70 -5.15
C LEU A 361 -12.60 -7.80 -5.80
N ASP A 362 -12.40 -8.94 -5.13
CA ASP A 362 -11.63 -10.06 -5.68
C ASP A 362 -12.26 -10.57 -6.99
N LYS A 363 -13.59 -10.76 -7.03
CA LYS A 363 -14.33 -11.08 -8.26
C LYS A 363 -14.20 -10.00 -9.34
N ALA A 364 -14.24 -8.73 -8.95
CA ALA A 364 -14.06 -7.61 -9.87
C ALA A 364 -12.64 -7.61 -10.48
N ILE A 365 -11.59 -7.87 -9.69
CA ILE A 365 -10.21 -8.01 -10.18
C ILE A 365 -10.14 -9.12 -11.23
N ILE A 366 -10.68 -10.30 -10.92
CA ILE A 366 -10.66 -11.46 -11.82
C ILE A 366 -11.35 -11.13 -13.14
N ALA A 367 -12.59 -10.66 -13.08
CA ALA A 367 -13.39 -10.34 -14.26
C ALA A 367 -12.75 -9.25 -15.13
N ARG A 368 -12.30 -8.15 -14.51
CA ARG A 368 -11.68 -7.04 -15.24
C ARG A 368 -10.37 -7.42 -15.88
N PHE A 369 -9.52 -8.18 -15.19
CA PHE A 369 -8.23 -8.57 -15.74
C PHE A 369 -8.43 -9.46 -16.95
N TYR A 370 -9.34 -10.44 -16.84
CA TYR A 370 -9.72 -11.33 -17.93
C TYR A 370 -10.29 -10.55 -19.13
N ASP A 371 -11.22 -9.62 -18.88
CA ASP A 371 -11.82 -8.78 -19.92
C ASP A 371 -10.82 -7.83 -20.57
N GLU A 372 -9.86 -7.28 -19.81
CA GLU A 372 -8.79 -6.44 -20.35
C GLU A 372 -7.95 -7.25 -21.34
N VAL A 373 -7.52 -8.47 -20.99
CA VAL A 373 -6.80 -9.34 -21.93
C VAL A 373 -7.64 -9.62 -23.17
N ARG A 374 -8.92 -9.96 -23.00
CA ARG A 374 -9.84 -10.30 -24.12
C ARG A 374 -10.06 -9.13 -25.09
N ASN A 375 -10.22 -7.93 -24.54
CA ASN A 375 -10.50 -6.71 -25.30
C ASN A 375 -9.23 -5.97 -25.74
N SER A 376 -8.06 -6.38 -25.24
CA SER A 376 -6.79 -5.74 -25.60
C SER A 376 -6.51 -5.86 -27.09
N ASN A 377 -5.98 -4.77 -27.66
CA ASN A 377 -5.44 -4.75 -29.02
C ASN A 377 -3.99 -5.26 -29.07
N ILE A 378 -3.61 -6.16 -28.16
CA ILE A 378 -2.27 -6.74 -28.13
C ILE A 378 -2.13 -7.63 -29.37
N SER A 379 -1.49 -7.08 -30.40
CA SER A 379 -1.00 -7.84 -31.54
C SER A 379 0.01 -8.88 -31.06
N ALA A 380 0.10 -10.02 -31.74
CA ALA A 380 1.07 -11.05 -31.41
C ALA A 380 2.48 -10.43 -31.28
N ALA A 381 3.08 -10.61 -30.11
CA ALA A 381 4.39 -10.06 -29.79
C ALA A 381 5.38 -11.22 -29.63
N PRO A 382 6.57 -11.15 -30.27
CA PRO A 382 7.60 -12.13 -30.03
C PRO A 382 8.19 -11.93 -28.63
N ILE A 383 7.98 -12.88 -27.73
CA ILE A 383 8.67 -12.98 -26.44
C ILE A 383 9.49 -14.27 -26.44
N ASP A 384 10.80 -14.15 -26.24
CA ASP A 384 11.76 -15.27 -26.29
C ASP A 384 11.66 -16.14 -27.56
N GLY A 385 11.31 -15.51 -28.69
CA GLY A 385 11.13 -16.20 -29.97
C GLY A 385 9.76 -16.88 -30.17
N VAL A 386 8.87 -16.82 -29.18
CA VAL A 386 7.49 -17.33 -29.27
C VAL A 386 6.54 -16.16 -29.59
N GLN A 387 5.68 -16.35 -30.60
CA GLN A 387 4.59 -15.42 -30.88
C GLN A 387 3.47 -15.64 -29.88
N VAL A 388 3.36 -14.75 -28.89
CA VAL A 388 2.31 -14.84 -27.87
C VAL A 388 1.04 -14.20 -28.42
N THR A 389 -0.02 -15.01 -28.59
CA THR A 389 -1.34 -14.50 -29.00
C THR A 389 -2.23 -14.22 -27.79
N LYS A 390 -3.31 -13.48 -28.03
CA LYS A 390 -4.34 -13.22 -27.04
C LYS A 390 -5.01 -14.49 -26.52
N GLU A 391 -5.30 -15.43 -27.41
CA GLU A 391 -5.92 -16.71 -27.08
C GLU A 391 -5.01 -17.52 -26.14
N MET A 392 -3.69 -17.49 -26.36
CA MET A 392 -2.72 -18.12 -25.46
C MET A 392 -2.72 -17.49 -24.06
N MET A 393 -2.80 -16.16 -23.99
CA MET A 393 -2.90 -15.44 -22.71
C MET A 393 -4.20 -15.77 -21.97
N LEU A 394 -5.34 -15.81 -22.67
CA LEU A 394 -6.63 -16.16 -22.06
C LEU A 394 -6.68 -17.63 -21.63
N GLN A 395 -6.03 -18.52 -22.38
CA GLN A 395 -5.87 -19.92 -21.97
C GLN A 395 -5.05 -20.02 -20.69
N GLU A 396 -3.95 -19.26 -20.57
CA GLU A 396 -3.16 -19.17 -19.35
C GLU A 396 -4.03 -18.72 -18.16
N LEU A 397 -4.84 -17.67 -18.34
CA LEU A 397 -5.77 -17.21 -17.31
C LEU A 397 -6.83 -18.27 -16.96
N ALA A 398 -7.39 -18.99 -17.95
CA ALA A 398 -8.37 -20.04 -17.71
C ALA A 398 -7.78 -21.24 -16.94
N ASN A 399 -6.49 -21.52 -17.13
CA ASN A 399 -5.79 -22.59 -16.42
C ASN A 399 -5.48 -22.26 -14.95
N HIS A 400 -5.65 -21.01 -14.51
CA HIS A 400 -5.50 -20.64 -13.11
C HIS A 400 -6.68 -21.11 -12.24
N PHE A 401 -7.83 -21.43 -12.84
CA PHE A 401 -8.97 -21.95 -12.11
C PHE A 401 -8.82 -23.48 -11.94
N PRO A 402 -8.81 -24.01 -10.70
CA PRO A 402 -8.77 -25.45 -10.49
C PRO A 402 -10.09 -26.10 -10.94
N ASP A 403 -10.03 -27.27 -11.60
CA ASP A 403 -11.21 -28.02 -12.02
C ASP A 403 -11.78 -28.85 -10.86
N ASP A 404 -12.19 -28.15 -9.81
CA ASP A 404 -12.83 -28.69 -8.61
C ASP A 404 -14.18 -27.98 -8.35
N MET A 405 -14.85 -28.32 -7.25
CA MET A 405 -16.14 -27.72 -6.88
C MET A 405 -16.06 -26.19 -6.74
N ARG A 406 -14.98 -25.66 -6.15
CA ARG A 406 -14.81 -24.24 -5.81
C ARG A 406 -14.44 -23.43 -7.04
N GLY A 407 -13.54 -23.93 -7.87
CA GLY A 407 -13.24 -23.34 -9.18
C GLY A 407 -14.48 -23.30 -10.06
N ASN A 408 -15.28 -24.36 -10.08
CA ASN A 408 -16.54 -24.39 -10.82
C ASN A 408 -17.59 -23.41 -10.27
N GLU A 409 -17.69 -23.23 -8.94
CA GLU A 409 -18.56 -22.21 -8.34
C GLU A 409 -18.15 -20.79 -8.77
N LEU A 410 -16.86 -20.47 -8.68
CA LEU A 410 -16.31 -19.17 -9.06
C LEU A 410 -16.51 -18.90 -10.56
N VAL A 411 -16.14 -19.85 -11.43
CA VAL A 411 -16.26 -19.69 -12.89
C VAL A 411 -17.72 -19.61 -13.31
N ARG A 412 -18.63 -20.35 -12.69
CA ARG A 412 -20.07 -20.23 -12.97
C ARG A 412 -20.58 -18.84 -12.60
N GLY A 413 -20.14 -18.29 -11.48
CA GLY A 413 -20.52 -16.93 -11.05
C GLY A 413 -19.94 -15.82 -11.94
N LEU A 414 -18.76 -16.02 -12.52
CA LEU A 414 -18.07 -15.01 -13.32
C LEU A 414 -18.32 -15.11 -14.83
N PHE A 415 -18.55 -16.31 -15.36
CA PHE A 415 -18.59 -16.60 -16.80
C PHE A 415 -19.82 -17.42 -17.22
N GLY A 416 -20.62 -17.91 -16.27
CA GLY A 416 -21.84 -18.67 -16.58
C GLY A 416 -21.59 -20.09 -17.10
N CYS A 417 -20.39 -20.63 -16.90
CA CYS A 417 -20.00 -21.97 -17.36
C CYS A 417 -19.20 -22.73 -16.29
N SER A 418 -18.82 -23.97 -16.58
CA SER A 418 -17.84 -24.76 -15.82
C SER A 418 -16.40 -24.33 -16.12
N VAL A 419 -15.46 -24.74 -15.27
CA VAL A 419 -14.02 -24.54 -15.47
C VAL A 419 -13.58 -25.20 -16.77
N ARG A 420 -13.97 -26.47 -16.98
CA ARG A 420 -13.63 -27.21 -18.21
C ARG A 420 -14.15 -26.53 -19.48
N GLU A 421 -15.37 -25.97 -19.44
CA GLU A 421 -15.92 -25.20 -20.56
C GLU A 421 -15.12 -23.93 -20.83
N LEU A 422 -14.72 -23.19 -19.78
CA LEU A 422 -13.88 -21.99 -19.92
C LEU A 422 -12.48 -22.33 -20.45
N GLN A 423 -11.89 -23.43 -20.01
CA GLN A 423 -10.59 -23.90 -20.49
C GLN A 423 -10.63 -24.38 -21.95
N THR A 424 -11.80 -24.82 -22.44
CA THR A 424 -11.99 -25.22 -23.84
C THR A 424 -12.28 -24.02 -24.74
N ASP A 425 -12.92 -22.99 -24.20
CA ASP A 425 -13.29 -21.77 -24.90
C ASP A 425 -12.94 -20.53 -24.05
N PRO A 426 -11.65 -20.15 -23.99
CA PRO A 426 -11.17 -19.06 -23.15
C PRO A 426 -11.54 -17.66 -23.70
N MET A 427 -12.23 -17.59 -24.83
CA MET A 427 -12.71 -16.32 -25.39
C MET A 427 -14.02 -15.84 -24.78
N ARG A 428 -14.61 -16.63 -23.88
CA ARG A 428 -15.89 -16.32 -23.22
C ARG A 428 -15.84 -15.01 -22.46
N PRO A 429 -16.89 -14.18 -22.56
CA PRO A 429 -16.94 -12.95 -21.80
C PRO A 429 -17.30 -13.18 -20.34
N SER A 430 -16.77 -12.32 -19.45
CA SER A 430 -17.28 -12.27 -18.09
C SER A 430 -18.73 -11.77 -18.08
N LEU A 431 -19.52 -12.18 -17.08
CA LEU A 431 -20.92 -11.77 -16.88
C LEU A 431 -21.07 -10.33 -16.34
N GLY A 432 -19.98 -9.55 -16.29
CA GLY A 432 -20.04 -8.13 -15.88
C GLY A 432 -20.10 -7.90 -14.37
N ALA A 433 -19.63 -8.86 -13.54
CA ALA A 433 -19.55 -8.75 -12.06
C ALA A 433 -18.84 -7.46 -11.55
N TYR A 434 -18.06 -6.81 -12.41
CA TYR A 434 -17.43 -5.52 -12.15
C TYR A 434 -18.42 -4.35 -11.99
N ASN A 435 -19.49 -4.29 -12.80
CA ASN A 435 -20.41 -3.15 -12.81
C ASN A 435 -21.07 -2.98 -11.43
N ASP A 436 -21.40 -4.09 -10.77
CA ASP A 436 -22.01 -4.08 -9.45
C ASP A 436 -21.08 -3.51 -8.36
N PHE A 437 -19.78 -3.80 -8.42
CA PHE A 437 -18.80 -3.31 -7.45
C PHE A 437 -18.58 -1.79 -7.57
N GLU A 438 -18.42 -1.27 -8.79
CA GLU A 438 -18.27 0.19 -8.97
C GLU A 438 -19.55 0.94 -8.68
N GLU A 439 -20.71 0.39 -9.03
CA GLU A 439 -21.97 1.03 -8.70
C GLU A 439 -22.15 1.10 -7.18
N ALA A 440 -21.73 0.07 -6.42
CA ALA A 440 -21.70 0.11 -4.97
C ALA A 440 -20.72 1.17 -4.44
N ARG A 441 -19.47 1.17 -4.92
CA ARG A 441 -18.43 2.13 -4.50
C ARG A 441 -18.78 3.57 -4.86
N SER A 442 -19.30 3.80 -6.06
CA SER A 442 -19.75 5.11 -6.54
C SER A 442 -20.89 5.65 -5.68
N ARG A 443 -21.87 4.80 -5.32
CA ARG A 443 -22.95 5.16 -4.38
C ARG A 443 -22.41 5.54 -3.01
N GLU A 444 -21.46 4.78 -2.47
CA GLU A 444 -20.84 5.06 -1.18
C GLU A 444 -20.07 6.39 -1.19
N LYS A 445 -19.20 6.60 -2.19
CA LYS A 445 -18.46 7.85 -2.39
C LYS A 445 -19.38 9.05 -2.53
N HIS A 446 -20.51 8.90 -3.24
CA HIS A 446 -21.51 9.95 -3.41
C HIS A 446 -22.24 10.29 -2.09
N GLN A 447 -22.60 9.27 -1.30
CA GLN A 447 -23.21 9.47 0.00
C GLN A 447 -22.25 10.19 0.96
N GLU A 448 -20.97 9.84 0.92
CA GLU A 448 -19.94 10.46 1.74
C GLU A 448 -19.68 11.92 1.35
N LEU A 449 -19.52 12.22 0.05
CA LEU A 449 -19.43 13.60 -0.44
C LEU A 449 -20.63 14.44 -0.01
N THR A 450 -21.83 13.86 -0.05
CA THR A 450 -23.05 14.51 0.44
C THR A 450 -22.98 14.81 1.94
N ASN A 451 -22.41 13.91 2.75
CA ASN A 451 -22.21 14.13 4.19
C ASN A 451 -21.16 15.21 4.47
N ILE A 452 -20.05 15.23 3.73
CA ILE A 452 -19.01 16.27 3.85
C ILE A 452 -19.61 17.64 3.50
N MET A 453 -20.36 17.73 2.40
CA MET A 453 -21.04 18.96 2.02
C MET A 453 -21.96 19.48 3.14
N ARG A 454 -22.73 18.59 3.77
CA ARG A 454 -23.60 18.93 4.89
C ARG A 454 -22.81 19.49 6.09
N ARG A 455 -21.65 18.91 6.41
CA ARG A 455 -20.77 19.41 7.49
C ARG A 455 -20.18 20.78 7.17
N VAL A 456 -19.78 21.01 5.93
CA VAL A 456 -19.28 22.32 5.46
C VAL A 456 -20.39 23.38 5.52
N GLU A 457 -21.61 23.04 5.09
CA GLU A 457 -22.77 23.92 5.19
C GLU A 457 -23.11 24.26 6.64
N GLN A 458 -23.14 23.25 7.53
CA GLN A 458 -23.36 23.45 8.97
C GLN A 458 -22.30 24.35 9.59
N LYS A 459 -21.01 24.13 9.29
CA LYS A 459 -19.92 24.99 9.77
C LYS A 459 -20.00 26.41 9.22
N SER A 460 -20.45 26.60 7.98
CA SER A 460 -20.62 27.93 7.40
C SER A 460 -21.79 28.73 7.99
N GLN A 461 -22.80 28.05 8.54
CA GLN A 461 -23.95 28.68 9.21
C GLN A 461 -23.65 29.08 10.66
N MET A 462 -22.68 28.44 11.31
CA MET A 462 -22.16 28.90 12.59
C MET A 462 -21.25 30.12 12.34
N ARG A 463 -21.46 31.24 13.04
CA ARG A 463 -20.63 32.46 12.89
C ARG A 463 -19.15 32.11 13.02
N LEU A 464 -18.42 32.15 11.90
CA LEU A 464 -17.02 31.79 11.81
C LEU A 464 -16.15 32.87 12.47
N THR A 465 -15.17 32.45 13.26
CA THR A 465 -14.00 33.29 13.56
C THR A 465 -13.09 33.33 12.32
N SER A 466 -12.17 34.30 12.23
CA SER A 466 -11.30 34.47 11.05
C SER A 466 -10.47 33.22 10.72
N VAL A 467 -10.12 32.40 11.71
CA VAL A 467 -9.36 31.15 11.55
C VAL A 467 -10.21 30.06 10.89
N ASP A 468 -11.51 29.98 11.20
CA ASP A 468 -12.40 28.96 10.66
C ASP A 468 -12.77 29.20 9.18
N SER A 469 -12.76 30.47 8.74
CA SER A 469 -13.02 30.86 7.35
C SER A 469 -11.95 30.30 6.38
N HIS A 470 -10.68 30.33 6.79
CA HIS A 470 -9.58 29.83 5.96
C HIS A 470 -9.62 28.31 5.79
N TYR A 471 -9.91 27.58 6.87
CA TYR A 471 -10.07 26.13 6.85
C TYR A 471 -11.23 25.69 5.95
N LEU A 472 -12.32 26.44 5.96
CA LEU A 472 -13.48 26.22 5.08
C LEU A 472 -13.11 26.39 3.60
N HIS A 473 -12.27 27.37 3.26
CA HIS A 473 -11.83 27.63 1.89
C HIS A 473 -10.96 26.49 1.32
N VAL A 474 -10.07 25.91 2.13
CA VAL A 474 -9.24 24.75 1.72
C VAL A 474 -10.10 23.51 1.52
N GLN A 475 -11.03 23.23 2.43
CA GLN A 475 -11.97 22.10 2.28
C GLN A 475 -12.85 22.26 1.04
N GLN A 476 -13.37 23.46 0.79
CA GLN A 476 -14.15 23.75 -0.42
C GLN A 476 -13.34 23.56 -1.71
N ALA A 477 -12.05 23.91 -1.71
CA ALA A 477 -11.17 23.72 -2.86
C ALA A 477 -10.89 22.23 -3.13
N ALA A 478 -10.62 21.44 -2.08
CA ALA A 478 -10.41 19.99 -2.18
C ALA A 478 -11.66 19.26 -2.70
N ILE A 479 -12.84 19.59 -2.15
CA ILE A 479 -14.13 19.02 -2.60
C ILE A 479 -14.40 19.42 -4.06
N ALA A 480 -14.17 20.67 -4.44
CA ALA A 480 -14.38 21.13 -5.81
C ALA A 480 -13.39 20.52 -6.81
N HIS A 481 -12.24 20.03 -6.36
CA HIS A 481 -11.29 19.26 -7.17
C HIS A 481 -11.77 17.80 -7.34
N GLU A 482 -12.13 17.12 -6.25
CA GLU A 482 -12.66 15.73 -6.29
C GLU A 482 -13.95 15.61 -7.10
N MET A 483 -14.84 16.61 -7.04
CA MET A 483 -16.05 16.59 -7.85
C MET A 483 -15.77 16.80 -9.34
N ARG A 484 -14.73 17.57 -9.69
CA ARG A 484 -14.36 17.84 -11.10
C ARG A 484 -13.71 16.64 -11.79
N THR A 485 -13.12 15.74 -11.02
CA THR A 485 -12.51 14.50 -11.53
C THR A 485 -13.50 13.33 -11.60
N ALA A 486 -14.69 13.45 -11.02
CA ALA A 486 -15.77 12.45 -11.12
C ALA A 486 -16.55 12.60 -12.44
N SER A 487 -16.64 11.53 -13.24
CA SER A 487 -17.20 11.51 -14.60
C SER A 487 -18.73 11.30 -14.69
N ASP A 488 -19.44 11.30 -13.56
CA ASP A 488 -20.87 10.96 -13.50
C ASP A 488 -21.77 12.17 -13.85
N LYS A 489 -22.72 11.98 -14.78
CA LYS A 489 -23.71 12.98 -15.21
C LYS A 489 -24.57 13.51 -14.06
N THR A 490 -24.78 12.70 -13.03
CA THR A 490 -25.55 13.06 -11.82
C THR A 490 -24.75 14.02 -10.92
N VAL A 491 -23.41 13.87 -10.92
CA VAL A 491 -22.48 14.76 -10.22
C VAL A 491 -22.42 16.13 -10.90
N ILE A 492 -22.49 16.19 -12.24
CA ILE A 492 -22.52 17.44 -13.01
C ILE A 492 -23.75 18.31 -12.70
N ALA A 493 -24.92 17.69 -12.47
CA ALA A 493 -26.13 18.42 -12.10
C ALA A 493 -26.04 19.04 -10.70
N LYS A 494 -25.47 18.32 -9.72
CA LYS A 494 -25.24 18.83 -8.37
C LYS A 494 -24.08 19.85 -8.30
N GLN A 495 -23.07 19.73 -9.18
CA GLN A 495 -22.00 20.73 -9.34
C GLN A 495 -22.55 22.12 -9.71
N ARG A 496 -23.59 22.19 -10.55
CA ARG A 496 -24.26 23.47 -10.90
C ARG A 496 -24.95 24.09 -9.68
N ASN A 497 -25.77 23.31 -8.98
CA ASN A 497 -26.46 23.78 -7.76
C ASN A 497 -25.48 24.23 -6.66
N LEU A 498 -24.34 23.54 -6.50
CA LEU A 498 -23.33 23.92 -5.51
C LEU A 498 -22.59 25.21 -5.87
N LYS A 499 -22.29 25.42 -7.16
CA LYS A 499 -21.69 26.67 -7.65
C LYS A 499 -22.60 27.86 -7.35
N ASP A 500 -23.91 27.65 -7.46
CA ASP A 500 -24.92 28.67 -7.17
C ASP A 500 -25.06 28.90 -5.65
N ASN A 501 -24.99 27.85 -4.83
CA ASN A 501 -25.00 27.97 -3.36
C ASN A 501 -23.74 28.66 -2.81
N ILE A 502 -22.53 28.32 -3.29
CA ILE A 502 -21.28 28.97 -2.89
C ILE A 502 -21.29 30.46 -3.29
N THR A 503 -21.84 30.77 -4.47
CA THR A 503 -21.99 32.16 -4.94
C THR A 503 -22.97 32.94 -4.07
N THR A 504 -24.02 32.28 -3.56
CA THR A 504 -25.02 32.87 -2.66
C THR A 504 -24.46 33.09 -1.25
N ILE A 505 -23.72 32.12 -0.70
CA ILE A 505 -23.07 32.23 0.60
C ILE A 505 -22.01 33.35 0.59
N ARG A 506 -21.21 33.47 -0.47
CA ARG A 506 -20.25 34.59 -0.65
C ARG A 506 -20.91 35.96 -0.81
N ARG A 507 -22.16 36.02 -1.28
CA ARG A 507 -22.94 37.27 -1.33
C ARG A 507 -23.51 37.66 0.03
N ASN A 508 -23.80 36.68 0.88
CA ASN A 508 -24.47 36.90 2.16
C ASN A 508 -23.50 37.03 3.35
N ALA A 509 -22.26 36.55 3.20
CA ALA A 509 -21.20 36.74 4.17
C ALA A 509 -20.44 38.03 3.83
N ASP A 510 -20.57 39.05 4.68
CA ASP A 510 -19.79 40.28 4.63
C ASP A 510 -18.35 39.95 5.10
N ILE A 511 -17.62 39.23 4.25
CA ILE A 511 -16.27 38.73 4.54
C ILE A 511 -15.30 39.88 4.26
N SER A 512 -14.77 40.48 5.33
CA SER A 512 -13.61 41.35 5.27
C SER A 512 -12.47 40.66 4.51
N LYS A 513 -11.70 41.44 3.73
CA LYS A 513 -10.59 40.95 2.90
C LYS A 513 -9.74 39.89 3.62
N PRO A 514 -9.33 38.79 2.94
CA PRO A 514 -8.52 37.74 3.56
C PRO A 514 -7.20 38.29 4.10
N ASP A 515 -6.80 37.86 5.30
CA ASP A 515 -5.47 38.16 5.84
C ASP A 515 -4.50 37.04 5.46
N TYR A 516 -3.63 37.33 4.48
CA TYR A 516 -2.68 36.36 3.94
C TYR A 516 -1.46 36.13 4.85
N THR A 517 -1.26 36.97 5.87
CA THR A 517 -0.05 36.94 6.70
C THR A 517 0.01 35.71 7.61
N THR A 518 -1.12 35.10 7.94
CA THR A 518 -1.20 33.92 8.82
C THR A 518 -1.17 32.58 8.09
N MET A 519 -1.24 32.58 6.75
CA MET A 519 -1.25 31.35 5.95
C MET A 519 0.16 30.74 5.86
N ASN A 520 0.31 29.43 5.67
CA ASN A 520 1.63 28.84 5.36
C ASN A 520 1.94 29.00 3.85
N THR A 521 3.20 28.81 3.45
CA THR A 521 3.65 29.01 2.07
C THR A 521 2.91 28.11 1.07
N HIS A 522 2.64 26.85 1.44
CA HIS A 522 1.94 25.90 0.56
C HIS A 522 0.50 26.35 0.27
N ASP A 523 -0.24 26.80 1.28
CA ASP A 523 -1.62 27.27 1.11
C ASP A 523 -1.68 28.54 0.25
N LEU A 524 -0.68 29.42 0.36
CA LEU A 524 -0.54 30.59 -0.50
C LEU A 524 -0.24 30.19 -1.96
N GLU A 525 0.54 29.15 -2.21
CA GLU A 525 0.80 28.64 -3.56
C GLU A 525 -0.45 28.03 -4.21
N VAL A 526 -1.23 27.25 -3.46
CA VAL A 526 -2.50 26.68 -3.94
C VAL A 526 -3.51 27.78 -4.27
N LEU A 527 -3.61 28.81 -3.42
CA LEU A 527 -4.48 29.97 -3.69
C LEU A 527 -3.99 30.80 -4.88
N ARG A 528 -2.68 31.01 -5.01
CA ARG A 528 -2.07 31.70 -6.15
C ARG A 528 -2.49 31.04 -7.46
N ASP A 529 -2.35 29.72 -7.55
CA ASP A 529 -2.63 28.98 -8.77
C ASP A 529 -4.13 28.97 -9.08
N HIS A 530 -4.99 28.87 -8.05
CA HIS A 530 -6.43 29.04 -8.19
C HIS A 530 -6.83 30.40 -8.79
N TYR A 531 -6.30 31.51 -8.26
CA TYR A 531 -6.65 32.84 -8.75
C TYR A 531 -6.06 33.14 -10.14
N LYS A 532 -4.88 32.59 -10.46
CA LYS A 532 -4.28 32.65 -11.81
C LYS A 532 -5.17 31.97 -12.85
N GLU A 533 -5.69 30.78 -12.55
CA GLU A 533 -6.60 30.04 -13.42
C GLU A 533 -7.95 30.76 -13.58
N LYS A 534 -8.48 31.33 -12.49
CA LYS A 534 -9.72 32.12 -12.53
C LYS A 534 -9.58 33.38 -13.38
N ALA A 535 -8.49 34.14 -13.25
CA ALA A 535 -8.24 35.31 -14.08
C ALA A 535 -8.18 34.97 -15.58
N SER A 536 -7.75 33.75 -15.91
CA SER A 536 -7.58 33.24 -17.27
C SER A 536 -8.83 32.52 -17.84
N SER A 537 -9.87 32.33 -17.03
CA SER A 537 -11.04 31.54 -17.43
C SER A 537 -11.93 32.24 -18.48
N PRO A 538 -12.39 31.52 -19.54
CA PRO A 538 -13.36 32.04 -20.49
C PRO A 538 -14.69 32.39 -19.82
N GLY A 539 -15.32 33.49 -20.23
CA GLY A 539 -16.65 33.90 -19.74
C GLY A 539 -16.68 34.69 -18.42
N ILE A 540 -15.52 35.07 -17.86
CA ILE A 540 -15.44 35.96 -16.70
C ILE A 540 -15.38 37.43 -17.14
N THR A 541 -16.20 38.27 -16.51
CA THR A 541 -16.25 39.72 -16.76
C THR A 541 -14.90 40.40 -16.46
N ASN A 542 -14.57 41.46 -17.19
CA ASN A 542 -13.32 42.22 -17.00
C ASN A 542 -13.12 42.72 -15.56
N THR A 543 -14.19 43.10 -14.87
CA THR A 543 -14.15 43.53 -13.46
C THR A 543 -13.66 42.41 -12.55
N LYS A 544 -14.26 41.21 -12.65
CA LYS A 544 -13.82 40.04 -11.88
C LYS A 544 -12.42 39.55 -12.26
N LYS A 545 -12.02 39.67 -13.53
CA LYS A 545 -10.63 39.38 -13.93
C LYS A 545 -9.64 40.31 -13.23
N LYS A 546 -9.97 41.61 -13.10
CA LYS A 546 -9.16 42.56 -12.34
C LYS A 546 -9.09 42.21 -10.85
N GLU A 547 -10.22 41.85 -10.24
CA GLU A 547 -10.27 41.42 -8.83
C GLU A 547 -9.39 40.19 -8.59
N PHE A 548 -9.51 39.14 -9.42
CA PHE A 548 -8.67 37.95 -9.29
C PHE A 548 -7.19 38.23 -9.57
N SER A 549 -6.90 39.13 -10.51
CA SER A 549 -5.52 39.57 -10.78
C SER A 549 -4.92 40.35 -9.60
N LEU A 550 -5.72 41.14 -8.88
CA LEU A 550 -5.32 41.85 -7.68
C LEU A 550 -5.03 40.88 -6.53
N GLU A 551 -5.91 39.90 -6.29
CA GLU A 551 -5.66 38.89 -5.24
C GLU A 551 -4.46 38.00 -5.56
N PHE A 552 -4.29 37.63 -6.83
CA PHE A 552 -3.08 36.94 -7.30
C PHE A 552 -1.81 37.76 -7.01
N GLN A 553 -1.84 39.07 -7.22
CA GLN A 553 -0.71 39.96 -6.93
C GLN A 553 -0.43 40.08 -5.43
N HIS A 554 -1.45 40.17 -4.58
CA HIS A 554 -1.29 40.20 -3.13
C HIS A 554 -0.66 38.92 -2.59
N ILE A 555 -1.17 37.76 -3.00
CA ILE A 555 -0.63 36.45 -2.60
C ILE A 555 0.81 36.29 -3.08
N ARG A 556 1.11 36.73 -4.31
CA ARG A 556 2.47 36.71 -4.86
C ARG A 556 3.41 37.63 -4.08
N ALA A 557 2.96 38.81 -3.66
CA ALA A 557 3.74 39.72 -2.85
C ALA A 557 4.04 39.12 -1.46
N GLU A 558 3.05 38.48 -0.85
CA GLU A 558 3.20 37.80 0.44
C GLU A 558 4.18 36.62 0.37
N LEU A 559 4.10 35.79 -0.68
CA LEU A 559 5.09 34.75 -0.97
C LEU A 559 6.50 35.33 -1.19
N SER A 560 6.61 36.46 -1.88
CA SER A 560 7.89 37.14 -2.12
C SER A 560 8.51 37.74 -0.85
N ASN A 561 7.69 38.22 0.09
CA ASN A 561 8.14 38.78 1.36
C ASN A 561 8.70 37.71 2.32
N ARG A 562 8.31 36.44 2.13
CA ARG A 562 8.73 35.30 2.95
C ARG A 562 10.10 34.71 2.58
N GLY A 563 10.78 35.30 1.61
CA GLY A 563 12.19 34.99 1.31
C GLY A 563 12.43 33.89 0.28
N ASP A 564 11.40 33.31 -0.33
CA ASP A 564 11.56 32.31 -1.41
C ASP A 564 11.88 32.97 -2.76
N ARG A 565 13.09 33.53 -2.88
CA ARG A 565 13.66 33.87 -4.18
C ARG A 565 14.16 32.58 -4.87
N LYS A 566 13.37 32.02 -5.80
CA LYS A 566 13.96 31.37 -6.98
C LYS A 566 14.15 32.40 -8.09
N PRO A 567 15.33 32.51 -8.70
CA PRO A 567 15.57 33.41 -9.82
C PRO A 567 15.01 32.80 -11.10
N GLY A 568 14.22 33.57 -11.85
CA GLY A 568 13.85 33.23 -13.22
C GLY A 568 12.36 33.35 -13.50
N PHE A 569 11.87 34.57 -13.65
CA PHE A 569 10.65 34.81 -14.44
C PHE A 569 10.84 36.07 -15.28
N GLY A 570 10.86 35.87 -16.60
CA GLY A 570 10.75 36.94 -17.58
C GLY A 570 9.42 37.68 -17.44
N HIS A 571 9.46 38.96 -17.78
CA HIS A 571 8.32 39.87 -17.80
C HIS A 571 7.20 39.37 -18.73
N PHE A 572 5.96 39.52 -18.27
CA PHE A 572 4.75 39.64 -19.09
C PHE A 572 4.34 41.10 -19.11
#